data_AF-A0A7S1D360-F1
#
_entry.id   AF-A0A7S1D360-F1
#
_cell.length_a   1.000
_cell.length_b   1.000
_cell.length_c   1.000
_cell.angle_alpha   90.00
_cell.angle_beta   90.00
_cell.angle_gamma   90.00
#
_symmetry.space_group_name_H-M   'P 1'
#
loop_
_entity.id
_entity.type
_entity.pdbx_description
1 polymer ?
#
loop_
_entity_poly.entity_id
_entity_poly.type
_entity_poly.pdbx_seq_one_letter_code
_entity_poly.pdbx_strand_id
1 'polypeptide(L)'
;INEVALTYMPKAWNTLPEEVRTDIVLTADQETASFLTGFMKAVQDHIDDVLDIKRMTVEKCVENKALVNKIFSECGEKEFIFLRRSGFYFGFLFGVIQMTVWFFYNASWIMPVAGFMVGWITNFLALKIIFSPLQPREFFCWKIQGIFLKRQAEVSETFARIVCTEILHIKAMWDTIFEGSLSRNFVAMLRAHTLVFTERLVAEIKPIAIAAMGADQFAQMKEDIAEKVIKKLPEIIDLSYEYTTDVLNVEETIRTKMTELPPEEFEGVLHPAFEEDELTLIMLGGLLGAIVGVIQLFTLFS
;
A
#
# COMPACT_ATOMS: atom_id res chain seq x y z
N ILE A 1 -30.84 -22.75 4.32
CA ILE A 1 -31.96 -23.30 3.51
C ILE A 1 -33.17 -23.62 4.39
N ASN A 2 -33.10 -24.61 5.29
CA ASN A 2 -34.23 -25.02 6.14
C ASN A 2 -34.92 -23.87 6.90
N GLU A 3 -34.13 -22.98 7.51
CA GLU A 3 -34.67 -21.84 8.26
C GLU A 3 -35.54 -20.93 7.39
N VAL A 4 -35.05 -20.55 6.20
CA VAL A 4 -35.79 -19.67 5.27
C VAL A 4 -37.04 -20.37 4.75
N ALA A 5 -36.94 -21.66 4.39
CA ALA A 5 -38.07 -22.41 3.88
C ALA A 5 -39.20 -22.56 4.92
N LEU A 6 -38.85 -22.73 6.20
CA LEU A 6 -39.83 -22.79 7.30
C LEU A 6 -40.49 -21.44 7.60
N THR A 7 -39.79 -20.31 7.40
CA THR A 7 -40.38 -18.97 7.53
C THR A 7 -41.42 -18.71 6.45
N TYR A 8 -41.10 -19.07 5.21
CA TYR A 8 -41.83 -18.61 4.04
C TYR A 8 -42.89 -19.59 3.51
N MET A 9 -42.64 -20.89 3.64
CA MET A 9 -43.53 -21.93 3.15
C MET A 9 -43.61 -23.13 4.11
N PRO A 10 -43.92 -22.94 5.41
CA PRO A 10 -43.83 -23.99 6.43
C PRO A 10 -44.69 -25.22 6.11
N LYS A 11 -45.92 -25.00 5.61
CA LYS A 11 -46.83 -26.10 5.26
C LYS A 11 -46.32 -26.89 4.05
N ALA A 12 -45.95 -26.18 2.98
CA ALA A 12 -45.45 -26.83 1.77
C ALA A 12 -44.11 -27.54 2.01
N TRP A 13 -43.19 -26.90 2.75
CA TRP A 13 -41.87 -27.45 3.09
C TRP A 13 -41.96 -28.74 3.89
N ASN A 14 -42.85 -28.79 4.88
CA ASN A 14 -43.05 -30.00 5.71
C ASN A 14 -43.78 -31.12 4.95
N THR A 15 -44.52 -30.80 3.88
CA THR A 15 -45.17 -31.80 3.02
C THR A 15 -44.29 -32.29 1.87
N LEU A 16 -43.15 -31.64 1.61
CA LEU A 16 -42.23 -32.09 0.57
C LEU A 16 -41.56 -33.43 0.98
N PRO A 17 -41.48 -34.40 0.06
CA PRO A 17 -40.72 -35.62 0.27
C PRO A 17 -39.28 -35.31 0.71
N GLU A 18 -38.72 -36.15 1.59
CA GLU A 18 -37.31 -36.06 2.01
C GLU A 18 -36.36 -36.03 0.80
N GLU A 19 -36.68 -36.77 -0.26
CA GLU A 19 -35.93 -36.79 -1.53
C GLU A 19 -35.81 -35.40 -2.15
N VAL A 20 -36.91 -34.63 -2.22
CA VAL A 20 -36.91 -33.27 -2.80
C VAL A 20 -36.17 -32.28 -1.90
N ARG A 21 -36.32 -32.39 -0.57
CA ARG A 21 -35.58 -31.53 0.36
C ARG A 21 -34.08 -31.80 0.31
N THR A 22 -33.69 -33.06 0.14
CA THR A 22 -32.30 -33.47 -0.02
C THR A 22 -31.74 -32.98 -1.35
N ASP A 23 -32.51 -33.11 -2.43
CA ASP A 23 -32.12 -32.66 -3.77
C ASP A 23 -31.85 -31.14 -3.84
N ILE A 24 -32.66 -30.33 -3.16
CA ILE A 24 -32.42 -28.88 -3.04
C ILE A 24 -31.09 -28.58 -2.34
N VAL A 25 -30.75 -29.35 -1.29
CA VAL A 25 -29.47 -29.18 -0.58
C VAL A 25 -28.29 -29.64 -1.45
N LEU A 26 -28.44 -30.73 -2.18
CA LEU A 26 -27.42 -31.22 -3.11
C LEU A 26 -27.19 -30.26 -4.28
N THR A 27 -28.26 -29.72 -4.85
CA THR A 27 -28.21 -28.68 -5.89
C THR A 27 -27.53 -27.42 -5.37
N ALA A 28 -27.83 -27.02 -4.13
CA ALA A 28 -27.16 -25.89 -3.50
C ALA A 28 -25.64 -26.11 -3.41
N ASP A 29 -25.20 -27.29 -2.98
CA ASP A 29 -23.78 -27.64 -2.90
C ASP A 29 -23.10 -27.60 -4.28
N GLN A 30 -23.74 -28.16 -5.31
CA GLN A 30 -23.24 -28.15 -6.69
C GLN A 30 -23.14 -26.74 -7.28
N GLU A 31 -24.16 -25.90 -7.09
CA GLU A 31 -24.20 -24.54 -7.62
C GLU A 31 -23.30 -23.57 -6.83
N THR A 32 -22.95 -23.89 -5.57
CA THR A 32 -22.14 -23.01 -4.71
C THR A 32 -20.78 -22.72 -5.32
N ALA A 33 -20.11 -23.73 -5.90
CA ALA A 33 -18.81 -23.54 -6.54
C ALA A 33 -18.91 -22.59 -7.76
N SER A 34 -19.96 -22.74 -8.57
CA SER A 34 -20.21 -21.85 -9.71
C SER A 34 -20.56 -20.44 -9.26
N PHE A 35 -21.34 -20.29 -8.18
CA PHE A 35 -21.66 -18.99 -7.60
C PHE A 35 -20.40 -18.28 -7.10
N LEU A 36 -19.56 -18.95 -6.30
CA LEU A 36 -18.34 -18.37 -5.77
C LEU A 36 -17.38 -17.96 -6.89
N THR A 37 -17.16 -18.84 -7.87
CA THR A 37 -16.27 -18.54 -9.00
C THR A 37 -16.79 -17.37 -9.82
N GLY A 38 -18.09 -17.34 -10.13
CA GLY A 38 -18.72 -16.26 -10.88
C GLY A 38 -18.67 -14.94 -10.14
N PHE A 39 -18.99 -14.95 -8.84
CA PHE A 39 -18.96 -13.76 -7.99
C PHE A 39 -17.54 -13.22 -7.83
N MET A 40 -16.56 -14.06 -7.52
CA MET A 40 -15.16 -13.63 -7.39
C MET A 40 -14.60 -13.11 -8.71
N LYS A 41 -15.01 -13.69 -9.84
CA LYS A 41 -14.66 -13.16 -11.16
C LYS A 41 -15.27 -11.78 -11.40
N ALA A 42 -16.55 -11.58 -11.05
CA ALA A 42 -17.18 -10.27 -11.16
C ALA A 42 -16.49 -9.23 -10.26
N VAL A 43 -16.07 -9.60 -9.05
CA VAL A 43 -15.26 -8.75 -8.17
C VAL A 43 -13.91 -8.43 -8.81
N GLN A 44 -13.24 -9.38 -9.44
CA GLN A 44 -11.97 -9.16 -10.13
C GLN A 44 -12.12 -8.23 -11.35
N ASP A 45 -13.12 -8.48 -12.19
CA ASP A 45 -13.39 -7.70 -13.40
C ASP A 45 -13.80 -6.25 -13.09
N HIS A 46 -14.31 -6.00 -11.87
CA HIS A 46 -14.81 -4.71 -11.39
C HIS A 46 -14.16 -4.27 -10.07
N ILE A 47 -12.86 -4.57 -9.86
CA ILE A 47 -12.20 -4.32 -8.58
C ILE A 47 -12.21 -2.84 -8.18
N ASP A 48 -12.05 -1.94 -9.16
CA ASP A 48 -12.06 -0.49 -8.95
C ASP A 48 -13.44 0.04 -8.51
N ASP A 49 -14.52 -0.70 -8.80
CA ASP A 49 -15.87 -0.33 -8.40
C ASP A 49 -16.20 -0.76 -6.96
N VAL A 50 -15.38 -1.62 -6.36
CA VAL A 50 -15.62 -2.19 -5.02
C VAL A 50 -14.52 -1.87 -4.01
N LEU A 51 -13.30 -1.59 -4.45
CA LEU A 51 -12.15 -1.29 -3.59
C LEU A 51 -11.40 -0.04 -4.06
N ASP A 52 -11.46 1.03 -3.26
CA ASP A 52 -10.69 2.26 -3.49
C ASP A 52 -9.37 2.22 -2.69
N ILE A 53 -8.34 1.62 -3.30
CA ILE A 53 -6.99 1.49 -2.73
C ILE A 53 -6.38 2.85 -2.43
N LYS A 54 -6.63 3.85 -3.29
CA LYS A 54 -6.05 5.19 -3.15
C LYS A 54 -6.58 5.85 -1.89
N ARG A 55 -7.90 5.85 -1.71
CA ARG A 55 -8.55 6.43 -0.54
C ARG A 55 -8.12 5.70 0.74
N MET A 56 -8.14 4.37 0.73
CA MET A 56 -7.70 3.55 1.85
C MET A 56 -6.26 3.89 2.29
N THR A 57 -5.35 4.01 1.31
CA THR A 57 -3.94 4.38 1.57
C THR A 57 -3.82 5.79 2.15
N VAL A 58 -4.50 6.77 1.56
CA VAL A 58 -4.47 8.17 2.02
C VAL A 58 -5.06 8.30 3.42
N GLU A 59 -6.22 7.70 3.69
CA GLU A 59 -6.86 7.72 5.00
C GLU A 59 -5.92 7.14 6.07
N LYS A 60 -5.27 6.01 5.77
CA LYS A 60 -4.33 5.37 6.71
C LYS A 60 -3.08 6.20 6.96
N CYS A 61 -2.49 6.81 5.93
CA CYS A 61 -1.33 7.69 6.08
C CYS A 61 -1.65 9.00 6.82
N VAL A 62 -2.85 9.56 6.61
CA VAL A 62 -3.31 10.78 7.30
C VAL A 62 -3.64 10.50 8.76
N GLU A 63 -4.28 9.36 9.04
CA GLU A 63 -4.55 8.89 10.40
C GLU A 63 -3.24 8.62 11.17
N ASN A 64 -2.27 7.99 10.51
CA ASN A 64 -0.99 7.60 11.10
C ASN A 64 0.21 8.24 10.40
N LYS A 65 0.54 9.47 10.79
CA LYS A 65 1.75 10.16 10.30
C LYS A 65 3.05 9.45 10.65
N ALA A 66 3.07 8.68 11.74
CA ALA A 66 4.26 7.92 12.13
C ALA A 66 4.55 6.78 11.14
N LEU A 67 3.53 6.25 10.45
CA LEU A 67 3.69 5.26 9.40
C LEU A 67 4.44 5.84 8.19
N VAL A 68 4.12 7.08 7.78
CA VAL A 68 4.83 7.75 6.69
C VAL A 68 6.32 7.92 7.04
N ASN A 69 6.60 8.36 8.27
CA ASN A 69 7.97 8.46 8.77
C ASN A 69 8.68 7.09 8.85
N LYS A 70 7.96 6.02 9.19
CA LYS A 70 8.50 4.66 9.21
C LYS A 70 8.89 4.19 7.80
N ILE A 71 8.00 4.37 6.82
CA ILE A 71 8.27 4.05 5.41
C ILE A 71 9.54 4.79 4.95
N PHE A 72 9.60 6.10 5.21
CA PHE A 72 10.74 6.94 4.85
C PHE A 72 12.04 6.49 5.54
N SER A 73 12.00 6.29 6.86
CA SER A 73 13.18 5.94 7.66
C SER A 73 13.73 4.56 7.32
N GLU A 74 12.87 3.56 7.12
CA GLU A 74 13.30 2.20 6.78
C GLU A 74 13.78 2.09 5.33
N CYS A 75 13.11 2.75 4.38
CA CYS A 75 13.55 2.75 2.98
C CYS A 75 14.88 3.47 2.79
N GLY A 76 15.09 4.60 3.50
CA GLY A 76 16.26 5.47 3.38
C GLY A 76 17.42 5.19 4.36
N GLU A 77 17.34 4.13 5.17
CA GLU A 77 18.30 3.90 6.28
C GLU A 77 19.77 3.93 5.80
N LYS A 78 20.07 3.25 4.70
CA LYS A 78 21.46 3.19 4.18
C LYS A 78 21.89 4.52 3.57
N GLU A 79 20.98 5.27 2.96
CA GLU A 79 21.24 6.62 2.43
C GLU A 79 21.58 7.59 3.57
N PHE A 80 20.90 7.50 4.72
CA PHE A 80 21.24 8.30 5.90
C PHE A 80 22.62 7.94 6.48
N ILE A 81 22.96 6.65 6.51
CA ILE A 81 24.30 6.20 6.91
C ILE A 81 25.36 6.73 5.94
N PHE A 82 25.10 6.68 4.63
CA PHE A 82 25.97 7.25 3.62
C PHE A 82 26.15 8.75 3.82
N LEU A 83 25.06 9.51 3.99
CA LEU A 83 25.07 10.95 4.21
C LEU A 83 25.95 11.33 5.41
N ARG A 84 25.82 10.60 6.52
CA ARG A 84 26.64 10.78 7.72
C ARG A 84 28.12 10.50 7.45
N ARG A 85 28.43 9.44 6.71
CA ARG A 85 29.80 9.03 6.42
C ARG A 85 30.47 9.91 5.36
N SER A 86 29.73 10.33 4.33
CA SER A 86 30.22 11.23 3.29
C SER A 86 30.55 12.61 3.84
N GLY A 87 29.79 13.08 4.85
CA GLY A 87 30.08 14.32 5.55
C GLY A 87 31.51 14.38 6.10
N PHE A 88 32.03 13.27 6.63
CA PHE A 88 33.41 13.20 7.10
C PHE A 88 34.44 13.35 5.97
N TYR A 89 34.27 12.62 4.86
CA TYR A 89 35.22 12.65 3.74
C TYR A 89 35.22 13.99 3.00
N PHE A 90 34.03 14.53 2.71
CA PHE A 90 33.90 15.83 2.07
C PHE A 90 34.35 16.96 3.01
N GLY A 91 33.96 16.92 4.28
CA GLY A 91 34.41 17.88 5.28
C GLY A 91 35.93 17.90 5.42
N PHE A 92 36.59 16.73 5.38
CA PHE A 92 38.05 16.65 5.35
C PHE A 92 38.63 17.25 4.06
N LEU A 93 38.14 16.86 2.89
CA LEU A 93 38.61 17.34 1.60
C LEU A 93 38.49 18.87 1.48
N PHE A 94 37.32 19.41 1.78
CA PHE A 94 37.06 20.84 1.73
C PHE A 94 37.76 21.59 2.87
N GLY A 95 37.97 20.95 4.03
CA GLY A 95 38.79 21.50 5.11
C GLY A 95 40.25 21.71 4.70
N VAL A 96 40.84 20.78 3.93
CA VAL A 96 42.20 20.96 3.36
C VAL A 96 42.23 22.13 2.36
N ILE A 97 41.18 22.28 1.55
CA ILE A 97 41.05 23.42 0.64
C ILE A 97 40.92 24.72 1.43
N GLN A 98 40.07 24.77 2.46
CA GLN A 98 39.92 25.91 3.36
C GLN A 98 41.25 26.29 4.03
N MET A 99 42.01 25.31 4.53
CA MET A 99 43.34 25.53 5.13
C MET A 99 44.32 26.14 4.13
N THR A 100 44.30 25.67 2.88
CA THR A 100 45.13 26.21 1.80
C THR A 100 44.75 27.65 1.47
N VAL A 101 43.46 27.97 1.41
CA VAL A 101 42.98 29.34 1.16
C VAL A 101 43.39 30.28 2.29
N TRP A 102 43.24 29.85 3.54
CA TRP A 102 43.65 30.63 4.71
C TRP A 102 45.15 30.96 4.70
N PHE A 103 46.00 30.00 4.28
CA PHE A 103 47.44 30.22 4.13
C PHE A 103 47.79 31.40 3.21
N PHE A 104 47.00 31.64 2.15
CA PHE A 104 47.21 32.76 1.23
C PHE A 104 46.47 34.05 1.63
N TYR A 105 45.37 33.96 2.39
CA TYR A 105 44.54 35.12 2.74
C TYR A 105 44.09 35.10 4.21
N ASN A 106 44.79 35.87 5.05
CA ASN A 106 44.61 35.92 6.50
C ASN A 106 43.52 36.93 6.92
N ALA A 107 42.27 36.67 6.58
CA ALA A 107 41.13 37.45 7.07
C ALA A 107 40.33 36.64 8.11
N SER A 108 40.07 37.21 9.29
CA SER A 108 39.39 36.50 10.40
C SER A 108 37.97 36.04 10.06
N TRP A 109 37.23 36.81 9.25
CA TRP A 109 35.89 36.43 8.81
C TRP A 109 35.87 35.24 7.83
N ILE A 110 37.01 34.87 7.25
CA ILE A 110 37.06 33.80 6.25
C ILE A 110 36.75 32.44 6.85
N MET A 111 37.04 32.24 8.14
CA MET A 111 36.90 30.95 8.81
C MET A 111 35.43 30.56 9.04
N PRO A 112 34.57 31.41 9.64
CA PRO A 112 33.13 31.12 9.73
C PRO A 112 32.44 31.04 8.36
N VAL A 113 32.79 31.92 7.42
CA VAL A 113 32.16 31.94 6.09
C VAL A 113 32.57 30.73 5.26
N ALA A 114 33.84 30.36 5.27
CA ALA A 114 34.31 29.14 4.61
C ALA A 114 33.69 27.90 5.27
N GLY A 115 33.63 27.84 6.61
CA GLY A 115 32.96 26.76 7.32
C GLY A 115 31.49 26.60 6.90
N PHE A 116 30.76 27.71 6.78
CA PHE A 116 29.39 27.70 6.25
C PHE A 116 29.32 27.15 4.83
N MET A 117 30.14 27.69 3.91
CA MET A 117 30.15 27.25 2.51
C MET A 117 30.53 25.78 2.37
N VAL A 118 31.51 25.32 3.13
CA VAL A 118 31.94 23.91 3.13
C VAL A 118 30.83 23.00 3.62
N GLY A 119 30.17 23.35 4.74
CA GLY A 119 29.04 22.58 5.26
C GLY A 119 27.87 22.54 4.28
N TRP A 120 27.54 23.69 3.67
CA TRP A 120 26.52 23.81 2.64
C TRP A 120 26.82 22.94 1.42
N ILE A 121 27.99 23.13 0.81
CA ILE A 121 28.40 22.43 -0.43
C ILE A 121 28.49 20.92 -0.18
N THR A 122 28.98 20.51 1.00
CA THR A 122 29.08 19.10 1.37
C THR A 122 27.70 18.42 1.41
N ASN A 123 26.74 19.01 2.13
CA ASN A 123 25.39 18.43 2.22
C ASN A 123 24.66 18.48 0.88
N PHE A 124 24.78 19.58 0.15
CA PHE A 124 24.22 19.69 -1.20
C PHE A 124 24.77 18.62 -2.14
N LEU A 125 26.09 18.40 -2.14
CA LEU A 125 26.72 17.40 -3.00
C LEU A 125 26.35 15.97 -2.58
N ALA A 126 26.29 15.70 -1.27
CA ALA A 126 25.93 14.38 -0.76
C ALA A 126 24.49 14.00 -1.14
N LEU A 127 23.53 14.91 -0.96
CA LEU A 127 22.14 14.71 -1.42
C LEU A 127 22.08 14.50 -2.94
N LYS A 128 22.79 15.33 -3.70
CA LYS A 128 22.85 15.21 -5.16
C LYS A 128 23.40 13.85 -5.62
N ILE A 129 24.37 13.27 -4.92
CA ILE A 129 24.94 11.94 -5.23
C ILE A 129 23.94 10.81 -4.89
N ILE A 130 23.08 11.01 -3.90
CA ILE A 130 22.09 10.00 -3.50
C ILE A 130 21.04 9.82 -4.61
N PHE A 131 20.50 10.92 -5.15
CA PHE A 131 19.40 10.88 -6.13
C PHE A 131 19.85 10.98 -7.60
N SER A 132 21.01 11.59 -7.88
CA SER A 132 21.48 11.85 -9.26
C SER A 132 22.76 11.06 -9.62
N PRO A 133 22.93 10.60 -10.88
CA PRO A 133 22.02 10.71 -12.02
C PRO A 133 20.91 9.67 -12.01
N LEU A 134 19.75 10.05 -12.57
CA LEU A 134 18.54 9.21 -12.69
C LEU A 134 18.79 7.98 -13.56
N GLN A 135 19.19 8.25 -14.79
CA GLN A 135 19.58 7.24 -15.74
C GLN A 135 21.04 6.82 -15.51
N PRO A 136 21.34 5.51 -15.54
CA PRO A 136 22.71 5.04 -15.39
C PRO A 136 23.58 5.58 -16.53
N ARG A 137 24.60 6.36 -16.17
CA ARG A 137 25.57 6.90 -17.12
C ARG A 137 26.81 6.01 -17.13
N GLU A 138 27.20 5.55 -18.31
CA GLU A 138 28.43 4.81 -18.50
C GLU A 138 29.58 5.81 -18.63
N PHE A 139 30.49 5.81 -17.65
CA PHE A 139 31.75 6.54 -17.73
C PHE A 139 32.88 5.52 -17.92
N PHE A 140 33.33 5.39 -19.16
CA PHE A 140 34.35 4.42 -19.60
C PHE A 140 33.96 2.96 -19.30
N CYS A 141 34.27 2.44 -18.11
CA CYS A 141 33.92 1.09 -17.65
C CYS A 141 33.01 1.07 -16.41
N TRP A 142 32.60 2.23 -15.90
CA TRP A 142 31.90 2.35 -14.61
C TRP A 142 30.49 2.90 -14.84
N LYS A 143 29.48 2.25 -14.25
CA LYS A 143 28.10 2.73 -14.25
C LYS A 143 27.86 3.66 -13.06
N ILE A 144 27.65 4.94 -13.34
CA ILE A 144 27.34 5.96 -12.34
C ILE A 144 25.84 6.18 -12.36
N GLN A 145 25.21 6.02 -11.21
CA GLN A 145 23.79 6.21 -10.96
C GLN A 145 23.62 6.62 -9.50
N GLY A 146 22.58 7.39 -9.18
CA GLY A 146 22.23 7.75 -7.81
C GLY A 146 22.24 6.52 -6.90
N ILE A 147 22.82 6.65 -5.72
CA ILE A 147 22.98 5.53 -4.77
C ILE A 147 21.62 4.91 -4.42
N PHE A 148 20.60 5.76 -4.26
CA PHE A 148 19.25 5.33 -3.96
C PHE A 148 18.66 4.48 -5.10
N LEU A 149 18.80 4.93 -6.35
CA LEU A 149 18.33 4.22 -7.54
C LEU A 149 19.07 2.90 -7.78
N LYS A 150 20.36 2.82 -7.44
CA LYS A 150 21.12 1.56 -7.48
C LYS A 150 20.55 0.50 -6.54
N ARG A 151 19.86 0.92 -5.48
CA ARG A 151 19.23 0.05 -4.47
C ARG A 151 17.73 -0.14 -4.71
N GLN A 152 17.21 0.17 -5.90
CA GLN A 152 15.79 0.08 -6.22
C GLN A 152 15.16 -1.25 -5.80
N ALA A 153 15.80 -2.39 -6.06
CA ALA A 153 15.26 -3.70 -5.67
C ALA A 153 15.14 -3.87 -4.14
N GLU A 154 16.14 -3.42 -3.38
CA GLU A 154 16.16 -3.54 -1.92
C GLU A 154 15.14 -2.58 -1.25
N VAL A 155 15.04 -1.37 -1.80
CA VAL A 155 14.06 -0.37 -1.34
C VAL A 155 12.64 -0.84 -1.70
N SER A 156 12.44 -1.42 -2.88
CA SER A 156 11.15 -1.98 -3.30
C SER A 156 10.68 -3.11 -2.39
N GLU A 157 11.60 -3.97 -1.92
CA GLU A 157 11.29 -5.03 -0.95
C GLU A 157 10.86 -4.43 0.40
N THR A 158 11.64 -3.50 0.94
CA THR A 158 11.30 -2.84 2.21
C THR A 158 9.98 -2.08 2.12
N PHE A 159 9.76 -1.36 1.03
CA PHE A 159 8.52 -0.62 0.80
C PHE A 159 7.31 -1.57 0.70
N ALA A 160 7.41 -2.62 -0.13
CA ALA A 160 6.32 -3.59 -0.32
C ALA A 160 5.93 -4.25 1.01
N ARG A 161 6.92 -4.68 1.80
CA ARG A 161 6.70 -5.26 3.13
C ARG A 161 5.95 -4.31 4.07
N ILE A 162 6.40 -3.07 4.20
CA ILE A 162 5.77 -2.09 5.10
C ILE A 162 4.35 -1.77 4.63
N VAL A 163 4.15 -1.52 3.33
CA VAL A 163 2.84 -1.20 2.77
C VAL A 163 1.88 -2.37 2.91
N CYS A 164 2.30 -3.60 2.65
CA CYS A 164 1.42 -4.78 2.79
C CYS A 164 1.10 -5.09 4.25
N THR A 165 2.03 -4.84 5.17
CA THR A 165 1.80 -5.12 6.60
C THR A 165 0.91 -4.06 7.25
N GLU A 166 1.10 -2.78 6.92
CA GLU A 166 0.51 -1.66 7.66
C GLU A 166 -0.69 -1.02 6.95
N ILE A 167 -0.77 -1.14 5.62
CA ILE A 167 -1.78 -0.48 4.80
C ILE A 167 -2.61 -1.54 4.07
N LEU A 168 -2.04 -2.22 3.09
CA LEU A 168 -2.72 -3.08 2.12
C LEU A 168 -2.75 -4.57 2.54
N HIS A 169 -2.97 -4.85 3.82
CA HIS A 169 -3.17 -6.24 4.27
C HIS A 169 -4.59 -6.70 3.95
N ILE A 170 -4.76 -8.02 3.76
CA ILE A 170 -6.01 -8.65 3.31
C ILE A 170 -7.21 -8.25 4.16
N LYS A 171 -7.05 -8.22 5.49
CA LYS A 171 -8.13 -7.80 6.39
C LYS A 171 -8.57 -6.36 6.10
N ALA A 172 -7.63 -5.41 6.01
CA ALA A 172 -7.98 -4.02 5.72
C ALA A 172 -8.62 -3.83 4.34
N MET A 173 -8.24 -4.64 3.34
CA MET A 173 -8.92 -4.64 2.04
C MET A 173 -10.37 -5.10 2.17
N TRP A 174 -10.64 -6.20 2.89
CA TRP A 174 -12.00 -6.69 3.11
C TRP A 174 -12.85 -5.74 3.96
N ASP A 175 -12.27 -5.19 5.02
CA ASP A 175 -12.92 -4.15 5.84
C ASP A 175 -13.29 -2.94 4.95
N THR A 176 -12.41 -2.53 4.04
CA THR A 176 -12.70 -1.45 3.07
C THR A 176 -13.78 -1.84 2.07
N ILE A 177 -13.83 -3.08 1.61
CA ILE A 177 -14.89 -3.58 0.72
C ILE A 177 -16.25 -3.58 1.43
N PHE A 178 -16.29 -3.96 2.71
CA PHE A 178 -17.54 -4.06 3.47
C PHE A 178 -18.04 -2.74 4.04
N GLU A 179 -17.14 -1.86 4.49
CA GLU A 179 -17.48 -0.64 5.23
C GLU A 179 -17.11 0.66 4.51
N GLY A 180 -16.26 0.56 3.48
CA GLY A 180 -15.74 1.71 2.76
C GLY A 180 -16.76 2.37 1.83
N SER A 181 -16.30 3.42 1.14
CA SER A 181 -17.17 4.27 0.33
C SER A 181 -17.86 3.56 -0.85
N LEU A 182 -17.29 2.44 -1.30
CA LEU A 182 -17.78 1.61 -2.40
C LEU A 182 -18.54 0.36 -1.94
N SER A 183 -18.75 0.19 -0.63
CA SER A 183 -19.47 -0.97 -0.04
C SER A 183 -20.84 -1.22 -0.69
N ARG A 184 -21.57 -0.15 -1.03
CA ARG A 184 -22.86 -0.27 -1.73
C ARG A 184 -22.77 -1.00 -3.06
N ASN A 185 -21.69 -0.81 -3.82
CA ASN A 185 -21.48 -1.47 -5.11
C ASN A 185 -21.21 -2.95 -4.90
N PHE A 186 -20.35 -3.29 -3.94
CA PHE A 186 -20.08 -4.66 -3.56
C PHE A 186 -21.36 -5.38 -3.09
N VAL A 187 -22.13 -4.76 -2.20
CA VAL A 187 -23.42 -5.29 -1.71
C VAL A 187 -24.42 -5.49 -2.86
N ALA A 188 -24.50 -4.53 -3.79
CA ALA A 188 -25.36 -4.66 -4.96
C ALA A 188 -24.93 -5.82 -5.89
N MET A 189 -23.63 -5.99 -6.10
CA MET A 189 -23.08 -7.09 -6.89
C MET A 189 -23.37 -8.45 -6.24
N LEU A 190 -23.14 -8.58 -4.93
CA LEU A 190 -23.42 -9.78 -4.15
C LEU A 190 -24.91 -10.11 -4.14
N ARG A 191 -25.76 -9.09 -3.95
CA ARG A 191 -27.22 -9.23 -4.04
C ARG A 191 -27.63 -9.78 -5.40
N ALA A 192 -27.17 -9.18 -6.50
CA ALA A 192 -27.52 -9.60 -7.84
C ALA A 192 -27.13 -11.07 -8.12
N HIS A 193 -25.91 -11.47 -7.73
CA HIS A 193 -25.46 -12.86 -7.87
C HIS A 193 -26.27 -13.81 -6.99
N THR A 194 -26.61 -13.41 -5.75
CA THR A 194 -27.39 -14.24 -4.83
C THR A 194 -28.82 -14.44 -5.33
N LEU A 195 -29.44 -13.42 -5.93
CA LEU A 195 -30.76 -13.54 -6.55
C LEU A 195 -30.76 -14.55 -7.70
N VAL A 196 -29.74 -14.51 -8.57
CA VAL A 196 -29.57 -15.45 -9.68
C VAL A 196 -29.33 -16.87 -9.16
N PHE A 197 -28.46 -17.03 -8.17
CA PHE A 197 -28.20 -18.32 -7.53
C PHE A 197 -29.46 -18.90 -6.89
N THR A 198 -30.19 -18.09 -6.13
CA THR A 198 -31.43 -18.52 -5.48
C THR A 198 -32.49 -18.94 -6.50
N GLU A 199 -32.63 -18.19 -7.59
CA GLU A 199 -33.57 -18.53 -8.67
C GLU A 199 -33.26 -19.89 -9.32
N ARG A 200 -31.97 -20.21 -9.51
CA ARG A 200 -31.54 -21.53 -10.02
C ARG A 200 -31.81 -22.63 -9.02
N LEU A 201 -31.48 -22.40 -7.75
CA LEU A 201 -31.63 -23.37 -6.66
C LEU A 201 -33.08 -23.82 -6.46
N VAL A 202 -34.05 -22.93 -6.68
CA VAL A 202 -35.48 -23.24 -6.53
C VAL A 202 -36.19 -23.45 -7.86
N ALA A 203 -35.47 -23.54 -8.99
CA ALA A 203 -36.07 -23.57 -10.33
C ALA A 203 -37.11 -24.68 -10.49
N GLU A 204 -36.82 -25.87 -9.97
CA GLU A 204 -37.71 -27.04 -10.07
C GLU A 204 -38.97 -26.92 -9.21
N ILE A 205 -38.83 -26.32 -8.01
CA ILE A 205 -39.93 -26.16 -7.06
C ILE A 205 -40.65 -24.83 -7.20
N LYS A 206 -40.21 -23.94 -8.10
CA LYS A 206 -40.74 -22.58 -8.26
C LYS A 206 -42.27 -22.53 -8.41
N PRO A 207 -42.93 -23.37 -9.25
CA PRO A 207 -44.39 -23.36 -9.36
C PRO A 207 -45.08 -23.69 -8.04
N ILE A 208 -44.52 -24.66 -7.29
CA ILE A 208 -45.05 -25.10 -5.98
C ILE A 208 -44.83 -24.00 -4.95
N ALA A 209 -43.64 -23.40 -4.91
CA ALA A 209 -43.30 -22.31 -4.01
C ALA A 209 -44.24 -21.11 -4.23
N ILE A 210 -44.42 -20.67 -5.48
CA ILE A 210 -45.33 -19.57 -5.82
C ILE A 210 -46.79 -19.92 -5.49
N ALA A 211 -47.24 -21.15 -5.75
CA ALA A 211 -48.60 -21.57 -5.40
C ALA A 211 -48.82 -21.59 -3.88
N ALA A 212 -47.79 -21.92 -3.10
CA ALA A 212 -47.87 -22.00 -1.64
C ALA A 212 -47.83 -20.63 -0.96
N MET A 213 -47.01 -19.69 -1.44
CA MET A 213 -46.73 -18.42 -0.75
C MET A 213 -47.19 -17.17 -1.50
N GLY A 214 -47.44 -17.26 -2.80
CA GLY A 214 -47.70 -16.14 -3.71
C GLY A 214 -46.43 -15.59 -4.37
N ALA A 215 -46.59 -14.92 -5.51
CA ALA A 215 -45.48 -14.37 -6.29
C ALA A 215 -44.71 -13.26 -5.55
N ASP A 216 -45.43 -12.38 -4.84
CA ASP A 216 -44.82 -11.27 -4.10
C ASP A 216 -43.97 -11.77 -2.92
N GLN A 217 -44.48 -12.74 -2.15
CA GLN A 217 -43.71 -13.36 -1.07
C GLN A 217 -42.52 -14.16 -1.60
N PHE A 218 -42.65 -14.80 -2.76
CA PHE A 218 -41.52 -15.48 -3.39
C PHE A 218 -40.41 -14.50 -3.79
N ALA A 219 -40.77 -13.33 -4.32
CA ALA A 219 -39.82 -12.27 -4.59
C ALA A 219 -39.13 -11.78 -3.30
N GLN A 220 -39.91 -11.54 -2.24
CA GLN A 220 -39.38 -11.14 -0.93
C GLN A 220 -38.44 -12.19 -0.32
N MET A 221 -38.77 -13.48 -0.44
CA MET A 221 -37.91 -14.56 0.04
C MET A 221 -36.51 -14.50 -0.58
N LYS A 222 -36.41 -14.21 -1.88
CA LYS A 222 -35.11 -14.09 -2.55
C LYS A 222 -34.30 -12.90 -2.03
N GLU A 223 -34.97 -11.78 -1.75
CA GLU A 223 -34.33 -10.60 -1.15
C GLU A 223 -33.82 -10.88 0.27
N ASP A 224 -34.63 -11.54 1.09
CA ASP A 224 -34.23 -11.92 2.45
C ASP A 224 -33.06 -12.91 2.46
N ILE A 225 -33.01 -13.84 1.49
CA ILE A 225 -31.85 -14.71 1.30
C ILE A 225 -30.61 -13.89 0.96
N ALA A 226 -30.72 -12.95 0.01
CA ALA A 226 -29.61 -12.07 -0.35
C ALA A 226 -29.13 -11.23 0.85
N GLU A 227 -30.04 -10.64 1.62
CA GLU A 227 -29.71 -9.87 2.82
C GLU A 227 -29.01 -10.76 3.86
N LYS A 228 -29.45 -12.00 4.03
CA LYS A 228 -28.82 -12.94 4.96
C LYS A 228 -27.42 -13.36 4.51
N VAL A 229 -27.21 -13.54 3.21
CA VAL A 229 -25.86 -13.80 2.65
C VAL A 229 -24.95 -12.60 2.88
N ILE A 230 -25.43 -11.38 2.58
CA ILE A 230 -24.68 -10.13 2.81
C ILE A 230 -24.27 -10.00 4.28
N LYS A 231 -25.18 -10.27 5.22
CA LYS A 231 -24.89 -10.18 6.67
C LYS A 231 -23.91 -11.23 7.16
N LYS A 232 -23.92 -12.43 6.58
CA LYS A 232 -23.05 -13.54 7.00
C LYS A 232 -21.70 -13.57 6.30
N LEU A 233 -21.56 -12.94 5.14
CA LEU A 233 -20.33 -13.00 4.36
C LEU A 233 -19.09 -12.50 5.13
N PRO A 234 -19.13 -11.37 5.88
CA PRO A 234 -17.98 -10.92 6.66
C PRO A 234 -17.46 -11.99 7.63
N GLU A 235 -18.36 -12.67 8.35
CA GLU A 235 -17.99 -13.73 9.30
C GLU A 235 -17.29 -14.93 8.62
N ILE A 236 -17.63 -15.22 7.36
CA ILE A 236 -17.05 -16.33 6.59
C ILE A 236 -15.68 -15.93 6.04
N ILE A 237 -15.56 -14.70 5.55
CA ILE A 237 -14.33 -14.18 4.95
C ILE A 237 -13.20 -14.07 5.99
N ASP A 238 -13.52 -13.74 7.24
CA ASP A 238 -12.55 -13.72 8.34
C ASP A 238 -11.76 -15.04 8.48
N LEU A 239 -12.41 -16.17 8.18
CA LEU A 239 -11.79 -17.51 8.24
C LEU A 239 -10.83 -17.77 7.06
N SER A 240 -10.88 -16.95 6.01
CA SER A 240 -10.15 -17.14 4.75
C SER A 240 -8.93 -16.25 4.59
N TYR A 241 -8.64 -15.36 5.55
CA TYR A 241 -7.55 -14.40 5.44
C TYR A 241 -6.17 -15.02 5.27
N GLU A 242 -5.86 -16.08 6.02
CA GLU A 242 -4.58 -16.78 5.92
C GLU A 242 -4.37 -17.33 4.50
N TYR A 243 -5.35 -18.09 4.01
CA TYR A 243 -5.34 -18.62 2.63
C TYR A 243 -5.25 -17.52 1.57
N THR A 244 -6.03 -16.45 1.72
CA THR A 244 -6.07 -15.35 0.75
C THR A 244 -4.77 -14.56 0.73
N THR A 245 -4.10 -14.41 1.88
CA THR A 245 -2.80 -13.75 2.00
C THR A 245 -1.75 -14.53 1.21
N ASP A 246 -1.69 -15.84 1.39
CA ASP A 246 -0.73 -16.70 0.70
C ASP A 246 -0.95 -16.73 -0.82
N VAL A 247 -2.21 -16.78 -1.26
CA VAL A 247 -2.55 -16.91 -2.69
C VAL A 247 -2.39 -15.60 -3.44
N LEU A 248 -2.85 -14.47 -2.88
CA LEU A 248 -2.75 -13.19 -3.57
C LEU A 248 -1.31 -12.67 -3.63
N ASN A 249 -0.49 -12.98 -2.62
CA ASN A 249 0.90 -12.57 -2.53
C ASN A 249 1.13 -11.10 -2.95
N VAL A 250 0.37 -10.21 -2.31
CA VAL A 250 0.32 -8.77 -2.63
C VAL A 250 1.71 -8.14 -2.49
N GLU A 251 2.48 -8.58 -1.48
CA GLU A 251 3.85 -8.10 -1.24
C GLU A 251 4.76 -8.36 -2.44
N GLU A 252 4.79 -9.59 -2.95
CA GLU A 252 5.60 -9.93 -4.12
C GLU A 252 5.17 -9.15 -5.37
N THR A 253 3.86 -8.95 -5.53
CA THR A 253 3.30 -8.17 -6.64
C THR A 253 3.77 -6.72 -6.58
N ILE A 254 3.65 -6.06 -5.42
CA ILE A 254 4.10 -4.68 -5.23
C ILE A 254 5.62 -4.58 -5.41
N ARG A 255 6.38 -5.50 -4.79
CA ARG A 255 7.85 -5.54 -4.91
C ARG A 255 8.30 -5.64 -6.36
N THR A 256 7.70 -6.54 -7.12
CA THR A 256 8.00 -6.76 -8.53
C THR A 256 7.67 -5.52 -9.34
N LYS A 257 6.45 -4.98 -9.20
CA LYS A 257 6.02 -3.79 -9.94
C LYS A 257 6.89 -2.58 -9.64
N MET A 258 7.25 -2.37 -8.37
CA MET A 258 8.12 -1.26 -7.96
C MET A 258 9.57 -1.41 -8.45
N THR A 259 10.06 -2.65 -8.56
CA THR A 259 11.39 -2.94 -9.12
C THR A 259 11.41 -2.76 -10.65
N GLU A 260 10.28 -3.00 -11.32
CA GLU A 260 10.11 -2.82 -12.77
C GLU A 260 9.91 -1.35 -13.18
N LEU A 261 9.64 -0.45 -12.24
CA LEU A 261 9.42 0.97 -12.53
C LEU A 261 10.66 1.60 -13.20
N PRO A 262 10.46 2.46 -14.21
CA PRO A 262 11.51 3.33 -14.71
C PRO A 262 12.13 4.17 -13.56
N PRO A 263 13.42 4.51 -13.63
CA PRO A 263 14.09 5.29 -12.60
C PRO A 263 13.38 6.60 -12.24
N GLU A 264 12.78 7.30 -13.22
CA GLU A 264 12.03 8.54 -12.99
C GLU A 264 10.76 8.31 -12.15
N GLU A 265 10.02 7.23 -12.43
CA GLU A 265 8.81 6.90 -11.70
C GLU A 265 9.13 6.40 -10.30
N PHE A 266 10.18 5.57 -10.15
CA PHE A 266 10.62 5.07 -8.85
C PHE A 266 11.13 6.20 -7.95
N GLU A 267 11.92 7.14 -8.48
CA GLU A 267 12.32 8.34 -7.75
C GLU A 267 11.08 9.11 -7.26
N GLY A 268 10.08 9.29 -8.12
CA GLY A 268 8.84 10.00 -7.79
C GLY A 268 8.04 9.40 -6.63
N VAL A 269 8.26 8.14 -6.27
CA VAL A 269 7.60 7.50 -5.11
C VAL A 269 8.14 8.03 -3.78
N LEU A 270 9.44 8.30 -3.70
CA LEU A 270 10.11 8.61 -2.42
C LEU A 270 10.75 10.00 -2.38
N HIS A 271 11.22 10.54 -3.51
CA HIS A 271 11.85 11.85 -3.56
C HIS A 271 10.98 12.99 -3.02
N PRO A 272 9.65 13.07 -3.26
CA PRO A 272 8.83 14.14 -2.70
C PRO A 272 8.89 14.23 -1.18
N ALA A 273 9.04 13.09 -0.49
CA ALA A 273 9.19 13.06 0.97
C ALA A 273 10.59 13.53 1.42
N PHE A 274 11.62 13.39 0.58
CA PHE A 274 12.96 13.92 0.85
C PHE A 274 13.05 15.41 0.51
N GLU A 275 12.45 15.84 -0.61
CA GLU A 275 12.56 17.18 -1.19
C GLU A 275 12.15 18.28 -0.20
N GLU A 276 11.08 18.05 0.59
CA GLU A 276 10.65 18.98 1.63
C GLU A 276 11.72 19.21 2.72
N ASP A 277 12.51 18.18 3.03
CA ASP A 277 13.54 18.22 4.08
C ASP A 277 14.95 18.55 3.56
N GLU A 278 15.19 18.48 2.24
CA GLU A 278 16.52 18.70 1.65
C GLU A 278 17.09 20.07 1.99
N LEU A 279 16.29 21.13 1.85
CA LEU A 279 16.74 22.49 2.12
C LEU A 279 17.08 22.68 3.59
N THR A 280 16.25 22.14 4.48
CA THR A 280 16.50 22.15 5.93
C THR A 280 17.82 21.47 6.26
N LEU A 281 18.09 20.32 5.63
CA LEU A 281 19.31 19.56 5.85
C LEU A 281 20.56 20.28 5.31
N ILE A 282 20.48 20.91 4.14
CA ILE A 282 21.58 21.72 3.58
C ILE A 282 21.88 22.93 4.46
N MET A 283 20.83 23.66 4.87
CA MET A 283 20.94 24.83 5.76
C MET A 283 21.57 24.45 7.11
N LEU A 284 21.13 23.33 7.70
CA LEU A 284 21.66 22.83 8.96
C LEU A 284 23.14 22.48 8.85
N GLY A 285 23.54 21.86 7.72
CA GLY A 285 24.95 21.58 7.41
C GLY A 285 25.79 22.85 7.35
N GLY A 286 25.30 23.89 6.66
CA GLY A 286 25.97 25.19 6.62
C GLY A 286 26.07 25.86 7.99
N LEU A 287 24.99 25.88 8.77
CA LEU A 287 24.97 26.45 10.12
C LEU A 287 26.00 25.76 11.04
N LEU A 288 26.00 24.42 11.05
CA LEU A 288 26.96 23.64 11.82
C LEU A 288 28.40 23.91 11.37
N GLY A 289 28.63 24.03 10.06
CA GLY A 289 29.92 24.42 9.49
C GLY A 289 30.38 25.81 9.95
N ALA A 290 29.47 26.79 10.02
CA ALA A 290 29.76 28.12 10.51
C ALA A 290 30.15 28.11 11.99
N ILE A 291 29.42 27.36 12.82
CA ILE A 291 29.71 27.19 14.24
C ILE A 291 31.10 26.58 14.43
N VAL A 292 31.43 25.53 13.67
CA VAL A 292 32.77 24.92 13.69
C VAL A 292 33.83 25.94 13.24
N GLY A 293 33.57 26.75 12.22
CA GLY A 293 34.48 27.82 11.78
C GLY A 293 34.72 28.90 12.84
N VAL A 294 33.70 29.27 13.63
CA VAL A 294 33.85 30.18 14.78
C VAL A 294 34.71 29.55 15.87
N ILE A 295 34.47 28.27 16.20
CA ILE A 295 35.28 27.54 17.18
C ILE A 295 36.75 27.46 16.71
N GLN A 296 36.98 27.19 15.43
CA GLN A 296 38.32 27.18 14.83
C GLN A 296 39.00 28.55 14.96
N LEU A 297 38.27 29.64 14.74
CA LEU A 297 38.81 30.99 14.91
C LEU A 297 39.26 31.23 16.35
N PHE A 298 38.41 30.94 17.34
CA PHE A 298 38.77 31.13 18.75
C PHE A 298 39.90 30.21 19.23
N THR A 299 40.02 29.01 18.69
CA THR A 299 41.06 28.05 19.10
C THR A 299 42.41 28.25 18.41
N LEU A 300 42.43 28.77 17.17
CA LEU A 300 43.67 29.07 16.43
C LEU A 300 44.22 30.47 16.70
N PHE A 301 43.38 31.42 17.13
CA PHE A 301 43.75 32.82 17.40
C PHE A 301 43.70 33.21 18.90
N SER A 302 43.52 32.24 19.81
CA SER A 302 43.76 32.41 21.26
C SER A 302 45.07 31.76 21.67
#